data_AF-A0A9Q9Z1E0-F1
#
_entry.id   AF-A0A9Q9Z1E0-F1
#
_cell.length_a   1.000
_cell.length_b   1.000
_cell.length_c   1.000
_cell.angle_alpha   90.00
_cell.angle_beta   90.00
_cell.angle_gamma   90.00
#
_symmetry.space_group_name_H-M   'P 1'
#
loop_
_entity.id
_entity.type
_entity.pdbx_description
1 polymer ?
#
loop_
_entity_poly.entity_id
_entity_poly.type
_entity_poly.pdbx_seq_one_letter_code
_entity_poly.pdbx_strand_id
1 'polypeptide(L)'
;MLNGSREGLFELGKQLQQEGDSKAALHCFLSCLLGLTHVQSFHSLPNCLHQIAEIYIDDKNYGKALQFIQAEKMFYEVALIELTSLQASTGSQEEGTLGTSGCLSQEELSEQASQAQDLERLAQLCIMSKR
;
A
#
# COMPACT_ATOMS: atom_id res chain seq x y z
N MET A 1 -6.84 25.97 14.57
CA MET A 1 -6.05 24.87 15.16
C MET A 1 -6.92 23.63 15.10
N LEU A 2 -6.81 22.84 14.02
CA LEU A 2 -7.55 21.57 13.91
C LEU A 2 -6.89 20.56 14.86
N ASN A 3 -7.33 20.53 16.12
CA ASN A 3 -7.00 19.47 17.08
C ASN A 3 -7.80 18.19 16.75
N GLY A 4 -7.85 17.81 15.47
CA GLY A 4 -8.34 16.52 15.05
C GLY A 4 -7.17 15.56 15.00
N SER A 5 -7.33 14.36 15.55
CA SER A 5 -6.42 13.25 15.23
C SER A 5 -6.28 13.12 13.71
N ARG A 6 -5.16 12.57 13.22
CA ARG A 6 -4.96 12.32 11.78
C ARG A 6 -6.13 11.53 11.18
N GLU A 7 -6.69 10.61 11.95
CA GLU A 7 -7.89 9.85 11.57
C GLU A 7 -9.15 10.73 11.46
N GLY A 8 -9.35 11.68 12.37
CA GLY A 8 -10.44 12.64 12.25
C GLY A 8 -10.31 13.53 11.00
N LEU A 9 -9.09 13.95 10.66
CA LEU A 9 -8.83 14.70 9.42
C LEU A 9 -9.04 13.85 8.16
N PHE A 10 -8.67 12.57 8.22
CA PHE A 10 -8.89 11.63 7.11
C PHE A 10 -10.38 11.38 6.85
N GLU A 11 -11.17 11.15 7.90
CA GLU A 11 -12.62 10.95 7.75
C GLU A 11 -13.32 12.23 7.27
N LEU A 12 -12.89 13.42 7.73
CA LEU A 12 -13.38 14.68 7.19
C LEU A 12 -13.06 14.82 5.70
N GLY A 13 -11.84 14.46 5.27
CA GLY A 13 -11.47 14.45 3.85
C GLY A 13 -12.36 13.54 3.01
N LYS A 14 -12.70 12.35 3.51
CA LYS A 14 -13.64 11.43 2.84
C LYS A 14 -15.05 12.00 2.72
N GLN A 15 -15.56 12.65 3.76
CA GLN A 15 -16.87 13.32 3.71
C GLN A 15 -16.89 14.41 2.63
N LEU A 16 -15.88 15.29 2.63
CA LEU A 16 -15.75 16.36 1.63
C LEU A 16 -15.64 15.81 0.20
N GLN A 17 -14.95 14.68 0.02
CA GLN A 17 -14.84 14.02 -1.28
C GLN A 17 -16.21 13.49 -1.75
N GLN A 18 -17.01 12.90 -0.85
CA GLN A 18 -18.36 12.43 -1.17
C GLN A 18 -19.32 13.58 -1.49
N GLU A 19 -19.10 14.76 -0.91
CA GLU A 19 -19.82 16.00 -1.22
C GLU A 19 -19.38 16.65 -2.55
N GLY A 20 -18.30 16.13 -3.16
CA GLY A 20 -17.76 16.62 -4.43
C GLY A 20 -16.73 17.75 -4.30
N ASP A 21 -16.33 18.12 -3.07
CA ASP A 21 -15.26 19.09 -2.84
C ASP A 21 -13.89 18.41 -2.80
N SER A 22 -13.41 17.98 -3.97
CA SER A 22 -12.12 17.29 -4.11
C SER A 22 -10.94 18.16 -3.66
N LYS A 23 -11.04 19.49 -3.74
CA LYS A 23 -9.94 20.39 -3.33
C LYS A 23 -9.82 20.46 -1.82
N ALA A 24 -10.94 20.61 -1.11
CA ALA A 24 -10.94 20.59 0.35
C ALA A 24 -10.55 19.20 0.88
N ALA A 25 -11.07 18.13 0.26
CA ALA A 25 -10.68 16.75 0.56
C ALA A 25 -9.17 16.53 0.41
N LEU A 26 -8.58 16.93 -0.72
CA LEU A 26 -7.14 16.85 -0.96
C LEU A 26 -6.34 17.61 0.11
N HIS A 27 -6.79 18.80 0.48
CA HIS A 27 -6.14 19.57 1.54
C HIS A 27 -6.18 18.84 2.90
N CYS A 28 -7.31 18.23 3.26
CA CYS A 28 -7.43 17.40 4.45
C CYS A 28 -6.46 16.21 4.42
N PHE A 29 -6.44 15.45 3.32
CA PHE A 29 -5.56 14.29 3.18
C PHE A 29 -4.07 14.66 3.22
N LEU A 30 -3.66 15.73 2.54
CA LEU A 30 -2.27 16.21 2.61
C LEU A 30 -1.92 16.68 4.03
N SER A 31 -2.87 17.29 4.74
CA SER A 31 -2.68 17.68 6.14
C SER A 31 -2.46 16.46 7.05
N CYS A 32 -3.07 15.31 6.75
CA CYS A 32 -2.82 14.05 7.46
C CYS A 32 -1.38 13.56 7.35
N LEU A 33 -0.60 14.02 6.36
CA LEU A 33 0.80 13.62 6.16
C LEU A 33 1.80 14.57 6.82
N LEU A 34 1.39 15.81 7.15
CA LEU A 34 2.30 16.81 7.70
C LEU A 34 2.84 16.37 9.07
N GLY A 35 4.18 16.34 9.21
CA GLY A 35 4.85 15.98 10.46
C GLY A 35 4.68 14.51 10.87
N LEU A 36 4.38 13.61 9.93
CA LEU A 36 4.33 12.17 10.20
C LEU A 36 5.75 11.64 10.44
N THR A 37 6.05 11.22 11.67
CA THR A 37 7.36 10.68 12.06
C THR A 37 7.37 9.16 12.17
N HIS A 38 6.24 8.58 12.58
CA HIS A 38 6.06 7.13 12.69
C HIS A 38 4.78 6.69 12.01
N VAL A 39 4.92 5.72 11.12
CA VAL A 39 3.85 5.12 10.31
C VAL A 39 2.74 4.51 11.18
N GLN A 40 3.09 3.93 12.32
CA GLN A 40 2.15 3.31 13.27
C GLN A 40 1.19 4.31 13.95
N SER A 41 1.46 5.61 13.87
CA SER A 41 0.60 6.65 14.45
C SER A 41 -0.63 7.00 13.58
N PHE A 42 -0.72 6.41 12.38
CA PHE A 42 -1.80 6.68 11.43
C PHE A 42 -2.13 5.40 10.66
N HIS A 43 -3.14 4.65 11.12
CA HIS A 43 -3.49 3.36 10.54
C HIS A 43 -4.10 3.52 9.15
N SER A 44 -4.75 4.65 8.87
CA SER A 44 -5.32 4.94 7.56
C SER A 44 -4.31 5.50 6.57
N LEU A 45 -3.01 5.52 6.88
CA LEU A 45 -1.99 6.04 5.97
C LEU A 45 -2.04 5.47 4.54
N PRO A 46 -2.07 4.15 4.31
CA PRO A 46 -2.12 3.63 2.95
C PRO A 46 -3.38 4.11 2.21
N ASN A 47 -4.54 4.08 2.87
CA ASN A 47 -5.79 4.61 2.30
C ASN A 47 -5.71 6.12 2.02
N CYS A 48 -5.07 6.89 2.91
CA CYS A 48 -4.88 8.32 2.72
C CYS A 48 -4.00 8.63 1.50
N LEU A 49 -2.92 7.86 1.31
CA LEU A 49 -2.07 7.96 0.11
C LEU A 49 -2.86 7.59 -1.14
N HIS A 50 -3.70 6.55 -1.07
CA HIS A 50 -4.58 6.13 -2.15
C HIS A 50 -5.56 7.23 -2.57
N GLN A 51 -6.32 7.80 -1.63
CA GLN A 51 -7.30 8.86 -1.92
C GLN A 51 -6.64 10.10 -2.55
N ILE A 52 -5.43 10.46 -2.12
CA ILE A 52 -4.67 11.55 -2.74
C ILE A 52 -4.33 11.21 -4.20
N ALA A 53 -3.90 9.98 -4.47
CA ALA A 53 -3.60 9.54 -5.82
C ALA A 53 -4.83 9.56 -6.72
N GLU A 54 -5.99 9.09 -6.25
CA GLU A 54 -7.26 9.13 -6.99
C GLU A 54 -7.62 10.56 -7.40
N ILE A 55 -7.56 11.52 -6.46
CA ILE A 55 -7.86 12.93 -6.79
C ILE A 55 -6.89 13.46 -7.86
N TYR A 56 -5.60 13.11 -7.79
CA TYR A 56 -4.66 13.49 -8.84
C TYR A 56 -4.88 12.77 -10.18
N ILE A 57 -5.43 11.56 -10.17
CA ILE A 57 -5.84 10.85 -11.39
C ILE A 57 -7.02 11.57 -12.05
N ASP A 58 -8.02 11.97 -11.26
CA ASP A 58 -9.19 12.73 -11.73
C ASP A 58 -8.77 14.09 -12.31
N ASP A 59 -7.80 14.75 -11.67
CA ASP A 59 -7.15 15.98 -12.14
C ASP A 59 -6.20 15.77 -13.34
N LYS A 60 -6.04 14.52 -13.83
CA LYS A 60 -5.12 14.11 -14.91
C LYS A 60 -3.64 14.41 -14.60
N ASN A 61 -3.30 14.60 -13.33
CA ASN A 61 -1.95 14.79 -12.84
C ASN A 61 -1.30 13.44 -12.47
N TYR A 62 -1.12 12.59 -13.47
CA TYR A 62 -0.59 11.24 -13.28
C TYR A 62 0.81 11.21 -12.65
N GLY A 63 1.62 12.24 -12.88
CA GLY A 63 2.95 12.34 -12.28
C GLY A 63 2.90 12.41 -10.76
N LYS A 64 2.00 13.23 -10.20
CA LYS A 64 1.78 13.27 -8.75
C LYS A 64 1.06 12.02 -8.25
N ALA A 65 0.04 11.55 -8.95
CA ALA A 65 -0.68 10.34 -8.56
C ALA A 65 0.27 9.13 -8.39
N LEU A 66 1.19 8.95 -9.34
CA LEU A 66 2.18 7.87 -9.29
C LEU A 66 3.07 7.95 -8.04
N GLN A 67 3.47 9.15 -7.60
CA GLN A 67 4.27 9.31 -6.39
C GLN A 67 3.54 8.81 -5.15
N PHE A 68 2.24 9.09 -5.04
CA PHE A 68 1.42 8.64 -3.91
C PHE A 68 1.15 7.14 -3.95
N ILE A 69 0.89 6.57 -5.14
CA ILE A 69 0.75 5.10 -5.32
C ILE A 69 2.06 4.38 -4.96
N GLN A 70 3.21 4.94 -5.34
CA GLN A 70 4.51 4.36 -4.97
C GLN A 70 4.73 4.42 -3.46
N ALA A 71 4.36 5.52 -2.80
CA ALA A 71 4.43 5.63 -1.35
C ALA A 71 3.50 4.62 -0.65
N GLU A 72 2.28 4.42 -1.17
CA GLU A 72 1.34 3.42 -0.69
C GLU A 72 1.91 2.00 -0.83
N LYS A 73 2.45 1.67 -2.01
CA LYS A 73 3.13 0.38 -2.24
C LYS A 73 4.28 0.16 -1.26
N MET A 74 5.13 1.18 -1.08
CA MET A 74 6.28 1.09 -0.18
C MET A 74 5.86 0.83 1.26
N PHE A 75 4.72 1.38 1.72
CA PHE A 75 4.16 1.07 3.04
C PHE A 75 3.90 -0.43 3.21
N TYR A 76 3.23 -1.07 2.24
CA TYR A 76 2.91 -2.49 2.31
C TYR A 76 4.15 -3.37 2.17
N GLU A 77 5.12 -2.97 1.34
CA GLU A 77 6.39 -3.70 1.22
C GLU A 77 7.19 -3.70 2.52
N VAL A 78 7.26 -2.56 3.21
CA VAL A 78 7.92 -2.49 4.54
C VAL A 78 7.18 -3.36 5.54
N ALA A 79 5.85 -3.31 5.59
CA ALA A 79 5.06 -4.16 6.47
C ALA A 79 5.28 -5.66 6.20
N LEU A 80 5.38 -6.06 4.92
CA LEU A 80 5.69 -7.44 4.55
C LEU A 80 7.08 -7.85 5.03
N ILE A 81 8.10 -7.00 4.84
CA ILE A 81 9.46 -7.27 5.29
C ILE A 81 9.49 -7.46 6.82
N GLU A 82 8.80 -6.59 7.57
CA GLU A 82 8.68 -6.69 9.02
C GLU A 82 8.04 -8.02 9.43
N LEU A 83 6.91 -8.39 8.82
CA LEU A 83 6.22 -9.65 9.12
C LEU A 83 7.08 -10.88 8.81
N THR A 84 7.74 -10.92 7.65
CA THR A 84 8.61 -12.04 7.27
C THR A 84 9.84 -12.14 8.17
N SER A 85 10.40 -11.01 8.62
CA SER A 85 11.52 -10.99 9.56
C SER A 85 11.13 -11.57 10.94
N LEU A 86 9.92 -11.27 11.41
CA LEU A 86 9.39 -11.81 12.65
C LEU A 86 9.14 -13.33 12.56
N GLN A 87 8.63 -13.81 11.42
CA GLN A 87 8.44 -15.25 11.16
C GLN A 87 9.77 -16.01 11.18
N ALA A 88 10.83 -15.47 10.55
CA ALA A 88 12.16 -16.07 10.58
C ALA A 88 12.74 -16.16 12.00
N SER A 89 12.48 -15.15 12.85
CA SER A 89 12.92 -15.16 14.25
C SER A 89 12.14 -16.14 15.14
N THR A 90 10.87 -16.43 14.80
CA THR A 90 9.99 -17.31 15.58
C THR A 90 10.13 -18.78 15.18
N GLY A 91 10.34 -19.07 13.89
CA GLY A 91 10.56 -20.44 13.38
C GLY A 91 11.91 -21.07 13.79
N SER A 92 12.85 -20.27 14.29
CA SER A 92 14.18 -20.74 14.71
C SER A 92 14.21 -21.53 16.03
N GLN A 93 13.08 -21.74 16.72
CA GLN A 93 13.00 -22.55 17.95
C GLN A 93 12.45 -23.97 17.75
N GLU A 94 11.92 -24.32 16.57
CA GLU A 94 11.32 -25.65 16.33
C GLU A 94 12.16 -26.57 15.42
N GLU A 95 13.27 -26.11 14.86
CA GLU A 95 14.13 -26.93 14.00
C GLU A 95 15.19 -27.71 14.79
N GLY A 96 14.69 -28.61 15.63
CA GLY A 96 15.46 -29.69 16.19
C GLY A 96 15.08 -31.02 15.56
N THR A 97 15.04 -31.17 14.22
CA THR A 97 15.16 -32.47 13.50
C THR A 97 15.29 -32.24 11.98
N LEU A 98 16.52 -32.37 11.47
CA LEU A 98 16.91 -32.94 10.17
C LEU A 98 16.40 -32.27 8.85
N GLY A 99 17.16 -31.27 8.42
CA GLY A 99 17.84 -31.26 7.11
C GLY A 99 17.00 -31.39 5.83
N THR A 100 16.75 -30.26 5.16
CA THR A 100 16.97 -30.07 3.71
C THR A 100 17.01 -28.57 3.44
N SER A 101 18.21 -28.08 3.12
CA SER A 101 18.43 -26.73 2.63
C SER A 101 17.71 -26.54 1.28
N GLY A 102 16.70 -25.67 1.25
CA GLY A 102 16.41 -24.83 0.08
C GLY A 102 15.76 -25.47 -1.15
N CYS A 103 14.80 -26.38 -1.00
CA CYS A 103 13.88 -26.72 -2.10
C CYS A 103 12.46 -26.39 -1.66
N LEU A 104 11.83 -25.41 -2.33
CA LEU A 104 10.41 -25.12 -2.16
C LEU A 104 9.61 -26.40 -2.45
N SER A 105 8.55 -26.62 -1.69
CA SER A 105 7.61 -27.71 -1.94
C SER A 105 7.00 -27.59 -3.36
N GLN A 106 6.55 -28.72 -3.90
CA GLN A 106 5.97 -28.75 -5.24
C GLN A 106 4.69 -27.88 -5.32
N GLU A 107 3.98 -27.76 -4.21
CA GLU A 107 2.84 -26.87 -4.00
C GLU A 107 3.25 -25.39 -4.08
N GLU A 108 4.31 -24.98 -3.35
CA GLU A 108 4.82 -23.59 -3.38
C GLU A 108 5.30 -23.17 -4.77
N LEU A 109 5.95 -24.08 -5.50
CA LEU A 109 6.38 -23.83 -6.88
C LEU A 109 5.18 -23.67 -7.84
N SER A 110 4.11 -24.45 -7.62
CA SER A 110 2.87 -24.34 -8.38
C SER A 110 2.15 -23.01 -8.12
N GLU A 111 2.12 -22.55 -6.86
CA GLU A 111 1.56 -21.25 -6.48
C GLU A 111 2.37 -20.08 -7.04
N GLN A 112 3.69 -20.16 -7.04
CA GLN A 112 4.53 -19.12 -7.63
C GLN A 112 4.36 -19.03 -9.16
N ALA A 113 4.18 -20.18 -9.83
CA ALA A 113 3.93 -20.23 -11.26
C ALA A 113 2.56 -19.64 -11.64
N SER A 114 1.51 -19.90 -10.85
CA SER A 114 0.19 -19.29 -11.08
C SER A 114 0.23 -17.78 -10.84
N GLN A 115 0.89 -17.32 -9.79
CA GLN A 115 1.09 -15.90 -9.51
C GLN A 115 1.82 -15.19 -10.67
N ALA A 116 2.86 -15.81 -11.24
CA ALA A 116 3.59 -15.24 -12.37
C ALA A 116 2.70 -15.08 -13.62
N GLN A 117 1.83 -16.05 -13.91
CA GLN A 117 0.87 -15.96 -15.03
C GLN A 117 -0.16 -14.84 -14.84
N ASP A 118 -0.64 -14.65 -13.61
CA ASP A 118 -1.59 -13.59 -13.31
C ASP A 118 -0.95 -12.21 -13.44
N LEU A 119 0.30 -12.04 -12.99
CA LEU A 119 1.07 -10.80 -13.17
C LEU A 119 1.35 -10.51 -14.65
N GLU A 120 1.67 -11.54 -15.45
CA GLU A 120 1.84 -11.40 -16.90
C GLU A 120 0.54 -10.89 -17.55
N ARG A 121 -0.61 -11.51 -17.21
CA ARG A 121 -1.91 -11.10 -17.73
C ARG A 121 -2.24 -9.65 -17.39
N LEU A 122 -1.97 -9.24 -16.14
CA LEU A 122 -2.15 -7.85 -15.70
C LEU A 122 -1.25 -6.88 -16.48
N ALA A 123 0.03 -7.22 -16.66
CA ALA A 123 0.97 -6.40 -17.43
C ALA A 123 0.52 -6.23 -18.89
N GLN A 124 0.04 -7.31 -19.52
CA GLN A 124 -0.51 -7.26 -20.87
C GLN A 124 -1.73 -6.33 -20.97
N LEU A 125 -2.67 -6.39 -20.04
CA LEU A 125 -3.83 -5.48 -20.00
C LEU A 125 -3.38 -4.01 -19.89
N CYS A 126 -2.42 -3.73 -19.03
CA CYS A 126 -1.86 -2.38 -18.87
C CYS A 126 -1.21 -1.86 -20.17
N ILE A 127 -0.49 -2.71 -20.91
CA ILE A 127 0.17 -2.34 -22.17
C ILE A 127 -0.86 -2.18 -23.31
N MET A 128 -1.84 -3.08 -23.40
CA MET A 128 -2.81 -3.11 -24.50
C MET A 128 -3.91 -2.05 -24.39
N SER A 129 -4.13 -1.48 -23.19
CA SER A 129 -5.11 -0.40 -22.96
C SER A 129 -4.76 0.95 -23.62
N LYS A 130 -3.57 1.10 -24.23
CA LYS A 130 -3.11 2.30 -24.96
C LYS A 130 -3.47 2.31 -26.47
N ARG A 131 -4.70 1.97 -26.87
CA ARG A 131 -5.17 2.14 -28.26
C ARG A 131 -6.36 3.08 -28.37
#